data_AF-R9KC82-F1
#
_entry.id   AF-R9KC82-F1
#
_cell.length_a   1.000
_cell.length_b   1.000
_cell.length_c   1.000
_cell.angle_alpha   90.00
_cell.angle_beta   90.00
_cell.angle_gamma   90.00
#
_symmetry.space_group_name_H-M   'P 1'
#
loop_
_entity.id
_entity.type
_entity.pdbx_description
1 polymer ?
#
loop_
_entity_poly.entity_id
_entity_poly.type
_entity_poly.pdbx_seq_one_letter_code
_entity_poly.pdbx_strand_id
1 'polypeptide(L)' 'MFEELGISGGTAIIVLAALYFIIKSAVKNGIKAAYRDITGKKAVSDVKTEQKLKEAGILDEK' A
#
# COMPACT_ATOMS: atom_id res chain seq x y z
N MET A 1 -21.68 -16.10 19.70
CA MET A 1 -20.37 -16.24 19.03
C MET A 1 -19.48 -15.01 19.14
N PHE A 2 -19.76 -13.84 18.53
CA PHE A 2 -18.87 -12.67 18.69
C PHE A 2 -18.81 -12.08 20.11
N GLU A 3 -19.94 -12.09 20.84
CA GLU A 3 -19.98 -11.69 22.25
C GLU A 3 -19.23 -12.67 23.18
N GLU A 4 -19.15 -13.97 22.83
CA GLU A 4 -18.41 -14.97 23.61
C GLU A 4 -16.89 -14.84 23.43
N LEU A 5 -16.43 -14.25 22.32
CA LEU A 5 -15.03 -13.88 22.10
C LEU A 5 -14.65 -12.53 22.75
N GLY A 6 -15.61 -11.80 23.35
CA GLY A 6 -15.36 -10.49 23.95
C GLY A 6 -14.95 -9.40 22.94
N ILE A 7 -15.15 -9.64 21.64
CA ILE A 7 -14.79 -8.70 20.59
C ILE A 7 -15.99 -7.80 20.34
N SER A 8 -15.87 -6.54 20.76
CA SER A 8 -16.87 -5.52 20.45
C SER A 8 -16.96 -5.30 18.94
N GLY A 9 -18.15 -4.94 18.44
CA GLY A 9 -18.35 -4.63 17.02
C GLY A 9 -17.40 -3.54 16.50
N GLY A 10 -17.02 -2.58 17.36
CA GLY A 10 -16.03 -1.55 17.00
C GLY A 10 -14.63 -2.14 16.76
N THR A 11 -14.20 -3.09 17.59
CA THR A 11 -12.92 -3.79 17.44
C THR A 11 -12.88 -4.58 16.12
N ALA A 12 -13.98 -5.26 15.78
CA ALA A 12 -14.07 -6.02 14.52
C ALA A 12 -13.90 -5.11 13.28
N ILE A 13 -14.52 -3.93 13.28
CA ILE A 13 -14.40 -2.98 12.17
C ILE A 13 -12.96 -2.47 12.02
N ILE A 14 -12.28 -2.17 13.13
CA ILE A 14 -10.88 -1.72 13.11
C ILE A 14 -9.98 -2.82 12.53
N VAL A 15 -10.14 -4.05 12.98
CA VAL A 15 -9.37 -5.19 12.49
C VAL A 15 -9.61 -5.41 10.99
N LEU A 16 -10.86 -5.35 10.53
CA LEU A 16 -11.18 -5.46 9.10
C LEU A 16 -10.55 -4.33 8.28
N ALA A 17 -10.61 -3.09 8.77
CA ALA A 17 -10.00 -1.94 8.10
C ALA A 17 -8.46 -2.09 8.00
N ALA A 18 -7.82 -2.50 9.10
CA ALA A 18 -6.39 -2.77 9.14
C ALA A 18 -6.02 -3.88 8.15
N LEU A 19 -6.74 -5.01 8.17
CA LEU A 19 -6.48 -6.14 7.28
C LEU A 19 -6.62 -5.74 5.81
N TYR A 20 -7.66 -4.97 5.46
CA TYR A 20 -7.86 -4.45 4.11
C TYR A 20 -6.68 -3.60 3.65
N PHE A 21 -6.18 -2.70 4.48
CA PHE A 21 -5.04 -1.84 4.13
C PHE A 21 -3.75 -2.63 3.95
N ILE A 22 -3.47 -3.61 4.80
CA ILE A 22 -2.28 -4.46 4.69
C ILE A 22 -2.32 -5.26 3.38
N ILE A 23 -3.45 -5.91 3.08
CA ILE A 23 -3.61 -6.68 1.83
C ILE A 23 -3.49 -5.75 0.62
N LYS A 24 -4.15 -4.60 0.63
CA LYS A 24 -4.07 -3.60 -0.46
C LYS A 24 -2.65 -3.11 -0.68
N SER A 25 -1.89 -2.88 0.39
CA SER A 25 -0.49 -2.47 0.32
C SER A 25 0.40 -3.59 -0.24
N ALA A 26 0.23 -4.81 0.26
CA ALA A 26 0.97 -5.99 -0.19
C ALA A 26 0.71 -6.29 -1.68
N VAL A 27 -0.53 -6.21 -2.15
CA VAL A 27 -0.89 -6.42 -3.56
C VAL A 27 -0.27 -5.34 -4.44
N LYS A 28 -0.40 -4.06 -4.08
CA LYS A 28 0.19 -2.96 -4.88
C LYS A 28 1.71 -3.06 -4.96
N ASN A 29 2.37 -3.38 -3.84
CA ASN A 29 3.83 -3.48 -3.79
C ASN A 29 4.33 -4.76 -4.47
N GLY A 30 3.62 -5.88 -4.28
CA GLY A 30 3.92 -7.15 -4.93
C GLY A 30 3.78 -7.09 -6.45
N ILE A 31 2.72 -6.45 -6.96
CA ILE A 31 2.53 -6.23 -8.41
C ILE A 31 3.67 -5.37 -8.97
N LYS A 32 4.06 -4.29 -8.27
CA LYS A 32 5.20 -3.46 -8.69
C LYS A 32 6.51 -4.25 -8.74
N ALA A 33 6.75 -5.10 -7.74
CA ALA A 33 7.95 -5.93 -7.66
C ALA A 33 7.98 -6.95 -8.81
N ALA A 34 6.88 -7.67 -9.05
CA ALA A 34 6.77 -8.64 -10.14
C ALA A 34 6.88 -7.96 -11.52
N TYR A 35 6.26 -6.80 -11.70
CA TYR A 35 6.36 -6.05 -12.96
C TYR A 35 7.81 -5.63 -13.25
N ARG A 36 8.53 -5.17 -12.22
CA ARG A 36 9.95 -4.80 -12.31
C ARG A 36 10.83 -6.01 -12.64
N ASP A 37 10.54 -7.17 -12.05
CA ASP A 37 11.27 -8.42 -12.29
C ASP A 37 11.03 -8.96 -13.72
N ILE A 38 9.79 -8.93 -14.20
CA ILE A 38 9.41 -9.43 -15.53
C ILE A 38 9.86 -8.49 -16.66
N THR A 39 9.74 -7.16 -16.49
CA THR A 39 10.00 -6.21 -17.58
C THR A 39 11.37 -5.53 -17.52
N GLY A 40 12.12 -5.65 -16.41
CA GLY A 40 13.41 -4.99 -16.20
C GLY A 40 13.36 -3.45 -16.22
N LYS A 41 12.17 -2.85 -16.38
CA LYS A 41 11.94 -1.40 -16.39
C LYS A 41 11.25 -1.00 -15.08
N LYS A 42 11.61 0.16 -14.52
CA LYS A 42 10.85 0.76 -13.41
C LYS A 42 9.39 0.88 -13.85
N ALA A 43 8.46 0.41 -13.01
CA ALA A 43 7.04 0.48 -13.32
C ALA A 43 6.64 1.94 -13.60
N VAL A 44 5.86 2.17 -14.66
CA VAL A 44 5.45 3.52 -15.12
C VAL A 44 4.79 4.33 -14.00
N SER A 45 4.12 3.63 -13.08
CA SER A 45 3.56 4.20 -11.86
C SER A 45 4.60 4.81 -10.92
N ASP A 46 5.79 4.22 -10.79
CA ASP A 46 6.85 4.76 -9.94
C ASP A 46 7.46 6.01 -10.58
N VAL A 47 7.64 6.05 -11.91
CA VAL A 47 8.15 7.26 -12.60
C VAL A 47 7.17 8.44 -12.45
N LYS A 48 5.86 8.19 -12.59
CA LYS A 48 4.83 9.22 -12.42
C LYS A 48 4.72 9.68 -10.97
N THR A 49 4.94 8.78 -10.01
CA THR A 49 5.00 9.12 -8.58
C THR A 49 6.28 9.91 -8.26
N GLU A 50 7.46 9.51 -8.75
CA GLU A 50 8.72 10.24 -8.60
C GLU A 50 8.62 11.65 -9.22
N GLN A 51 8.02 11.79 -10.40
CA GLN A 51 7.78 13.11 -11.01
C GLN A 51 6.84 13.98 -10.17
N LYS A 52 5.72 13.42 -9.67
CA LYS A 52 4.82 14.16 -8.77
C LYS A 52 5.47 14.53 -7.44
N LEU A 53 6.38 13.71 -6.91
CA LEU A 53 7.13 14.03 -5.69
C LEU A 53 8.19 15.12 -5.94
N LYS A 54 8.82 15.13 -7.12
CA LYS A 54 9.72 16.20 -7.55
C LYS A 54 8.98 17.52 -7.75
N GLU A 55 7.80 17.49 -8.38
CA GLU A 55 6.93 18.67 -8.54
C GLU A 55 6.40 19.19 -7.19
N ALA A 56 6.20 18.30 -6.21
CA ALA A 56 5.81 18.67 -4.85
C ALA A 56 6.96 19.22 -3.99
N GLY A 57 8.19 19.30 -4.52
CA GLY A 57 9.34 19.89 -3.82
C GLY A 57 9.88 19.09 -2.63
N ILE A 58 9.52 17.80 -2.52
CA ILE A 58 9.91 16.95 -1.36
C ILE A 58 11.28 16.30 -1.56
N LEU A 59 11.79 16.25 -2.79
CA LEU A 59 13.13 15.77 -3.12
C LEU A 59 14.05 16.95 -3.45
N ASP A 60 14.29 17.81 -2.46
CA ASP A 60 15.48 18.67 -2.45
C ASP A 60 16.66 17.78 -2.04
N GLU A 61 17.33 17.21 -3.04
CA GLU A 61 18.65 16.60 -2.84
C GLU A 61 19.63 17.78 -2.77
N LYS A 62 20.04 18.13 -1.54
CA LYS A 62 21.10 19.10 -1.27
C LYS A 62 22.38 18.39 -0.86
#